data_AF-A0A2X1PT39-F1
#
_entry.id   AF-A0A2X1PT39-F1
#
_cell.length_a   1.000
_cell.length_b   1.000
_cell.length_c   1.000
_cell.angle_alpha   90.00
_cell.angle_beta   90.00
_cell.angle_gamma   90.00
#
_symmetry.space_group_name_H-M   'P 1'
#
loop_
_entity.id
_entity.type
_entity.pdbx_description
1 polymer ?
#
loop_
_entity_poly.entity_id
_entity_poly.type
_entity_poly.pdbx_seq_one_letter_code
_entity_poly.pdbx_strand_id
1 'polypeptide(L)' 'MAIYDTMQFIKPDIRTLCIGQACSMGAFLLAGGTAGKRAALPNARVMIHQPFGWFPWSSIGYSNSRTRNFEN' A
#
# COMPACT_ATOMS: atom_id res chain seq x y z
N MET A 1 -2.85 5.86 -4.88
CA MET A 1 -3.89 5.09 -5.59
C MET A 1 -4.01 5.44 -7.07
N ALA A 2 -3.62 6.65 -7.51
CA ALA A 2 -3.72 7.11 -8.89
C ALA A 2 -3.37 6.09 -10.00
N ILE A 3 -2.30 5.30 -9.87
CA ILE A 3 -1.95 4.27 -10.88
C ILE A 3 -3.03 3.18 -10.94
N TYR A 4 -3.43 2.63 -9.79
CA TYR A 4 -4.49 1.62 -9.73
C TYR A 4 -5.81 2.16 -10.28
N ASP A 5 -6.15 3.40 -9.93
CA ASP A 5 -7.40 4.02 -10.39
C ASP A 5 -7.37 4.23 -11.91
N THR A 6 -6.22 4.64 -12.45
CA THR A 6 -6.02 4.75 -13.91
C THR A 6 -6.12 3.39 -14.56
N MET A 7 -5.57 2.34 -13.94
CA MET A 7 -5.64 0.97 -14.45
C MET A 7 -7.09 0.47 -14.59
N GLN A 8 -7.98 0.85 -13.67
CA GLN A 8 -9.41 0.48 -13.74
C GLN A 8 -10.24 1.43 -14.61
N PHE A 9 -9.80 2.68 -14.77
CA PHE A 9 -10.55 3.70 -15.51
C PHE A 9 -10.47 3.51 -17.03
N ILE A 10 -9.34 3.04 -17.54
CA ILE A 10 -9.13 2.89 -18.98
C ILE A 10 -9.77 1.61 -19.52
N LYS A 11 -10.29 1.66 -20.75
CA LYS A 11 -10.91 0.50 -21.44
C LYS A 11 -10.00 -0.70 -21.74
N PRO A 12 -8.71 -0.56 -22.09
CA PRO A 12 -7.90 -1.71 -22.47
C PRO A 12 -7.54 -2.58 -21.27
N ASP A 13 -7.38 -3.88 -21.53
CA ASP A 13 -6.88 -4.82 -20.53
C ASP A 13 -5.41 -4.56 -20.19
N ILE A 14 -5.09 -4.61 -18.90
CA ILE A 14 -3.74 -4.37 -18.40
C ILE A 14 -3.08 -5.67 -18.00
N ARG A 15 -1.99 -6.00 -18.69
CA ARG A 15 -1.12 -7.12 -18.31
C ARG A 15 -0.11 -6.64 -17.27
N THR A 16 0.03 -7.39 -16.19
CA THR A 16 1.03 -7.10 -15.16
C THR A 16 2.03 -8.25 -15.11
N LEU A 17 3.33 -7.91 -15.16
CA LEU A 17 4.43 -8.85 -15.12
C LEU A 17 5.39 -8.47 -14.00
N CYS A 18 5.57 -9.36 -13.02
CA CYS A 18 6.58 -9.18 -11.97
C CYS A 18 7.93 -9.70 -12.45
N ILE A 19 8.91 -8.80 -12.48
CA ILE A 19 10.31 -9.10 -12.76
C ILE A 19 11.11 -8.72 -11.52
N GLY A 20 11.88 -9.66 -10.97
CA GLY A 20 12.66 -9.44 -9.75
C GLY A 20 11.78 -9.39 -8.50
N GLN A 21 11.19 -8.24 -8.17
CA GLN A 21 10.40 -8.07 -6.94
C GLN A 21 9.20 -7.12 -7.11
N ALA A 22 8.08 -7.48 -6.50
CA ALA A 22 6.92 -6.62 -6.29
C ALA A 22 6.59 -6.58 -4.80
N CYS A 23 7.02 -5.50 -4.12
CA CYS A 23 6.84 -5.33 -2.68
C CYS A 23 5.85 -4.19 -2.39
N SER A 24 5.06 -4.31 -1.32
CA SER A 24 4.14 -3.27 -0.86
C SER A 24 3.13 -2.86 -1.96
N MET A 25 3.04 -1.57 -2.27
CA MET A 25 2.21 -1.04 -3.36
C MET A 25 2.53 -1.69 -4.72
N GLY A 26 3.75 -2.19 -4.95
CA GLY A 26 4.10 -2.94 -6.15
C GLY A 26 3.38 -4.29 -6.24
N ALA A 27 3.24 -5.01 -5.12
CA ALA A 27 2.46 -6.25 -5.05
C ALA A 27 0.97 -5.99 -5.30
N PHE A 28 0.47 -4.87 -4.75
CA PHE A 28 -0.90 -4.43 -4.94
C PHE A 28 -1.20 -4.12 -6.43
N LEU A 29 -0.33 -3.36 -7.09
CA LEU A 29 -0.49 -3.05 -8.52
C LEU A 29 -0.36 -4.29 -9.41
N LEU A 30 0.55 -5.22 -9.07
CA LEU A 30 0.66 -6.50 -9.75
C LEU A 30 -0.65 -7.29 -9.72
N ALA A 31 -1.31 -7.34 -8.56
CA ALA A 31 -2.60 -8.03 -8.38
C ALA A 31 -3.76 -7.31 -9.07
N GLY A 32 -3.68 -5.98 -9.23
CA GLY A 32 -4.68 -5.11 -9.86
C GLY A 32 -4.76 -5.19 -11.39
N GLY A 33 -3.89 -5.95 -12.05
CA GLY A 33 -4.00 -6.23 -13.49
C GLY A 33 -5.23 -7.08 -13.85
N THR A 34 -5.57 -7.14 -15.14
CA THR A 34 -6.72 -7.91 -15.63
C THR A 34 -6.61 -9.38 -15.24
N ALA A 35 -7.70 -10.00 -14.81
CA ALA A 35 -7.75 -11.42 -14.46
C ALA A 35 -7.23 -12.31 -15.62
N GLY A 36 -6.40 -13.30 -15.30
CA GLY A 36 -5.76 -14.16 -16.30
C GLY A 36 -4.59 -13.52 -17.06
N LYS A 37 -4.30 -12.23 -16.86
CA LYS A 37 -3.19 -11.51 -17.51
C LYS A 37 -2.11 -11.03 -16.52
N ARG A 38 -2.07 -11.65 -15.34
CA ARG A 38 -1.13 -11.38 -14.26
C ARG A 38 -0.10 -12.49 -14.21
N ALA A 39 1.18 -12.16 -14.33
CA ALA A 39 2.25 -13.13 -14.38
C ALA A 39 3.45 -12.68 -13.53
N ALA A 40 4.25 -13.64 -13.10
CA ALA A 40 5.51 -13.41 -12.41
C ALA A 40 6.54 -14.39 -12.96
N LEU A 41 7.80 -13.96 -13.07
CA LEU A 41 8.88 -14.89 -13.41
C LEU A 41 9.10 -15.91 -12.29
N PRO A 42 9.65 -17.10 -12.58
CA PRO A 42 9.86 -18.16 -11.58
C PRO A 42 10.67 -17.74 -10.35
N ASN A 43 11.60 -16.80 -10.52
CA ASN A 43 12.47 -16.30 -9.45
C ASN A 43 11.99 -14.95 -8.86
N ALA A 44 10.84 -14.45 -9.31
CA ALA A 44 10.31 -13.18 -8.81
C ALA A 44 9.73 -13.35 -7.40
N ARG A 45 9.84 -12.30 -6.57
CA ARG A 45 9.29 -12.28 -5.21
C ARG A 45 8.16 -11.28 -5.07
N VAL A 46 7.04 -11.70 -4.51
CA VAL A 46 5.90 -10.83 -4.18
C VAL A 46 5.79 -10.75 -2.66
N MET A 47 5.78 -9.53 -2.11
CA MET A 47 5.72 -9.30 -0.66
C MET A 47 4.65 -8.26 -0.34
N ILE A 48 3.68 -8.67 0.47
CA ILE A 48 2.65 -7.78 1.01
C ILE A 48 3.05 -7.43 2.44
N HIS A 49 2.94 -6.15 2.79
CA HIS A 49 3.06 -5.71 4.18
C HIS A 49 2.01 -4.64 4.45
N GLN A 50 1.68 -4.48 5.73
CA GLN A 50 0.73 -3.47 6.20
C GLN A 50 1.17 -2.05 5.80
N PRO A 51 0.23 -1.14 5.50
CA PRO A 51 0.55 0.26 5.23
C PRO A 51 1.33 0.87 6.39
N PHE A 52 2.29 1.73 6.07
CA PHE A 52 2.98 2.54 7.08
C PHE A 52 2.51 3.97 6.95
N GLY A 53 2.13 4.58 8.07
CA GLY A 53 1.76 5.98 8.17
C GLY A 53 2.68 6.69 9.15
N TRP A 54 3.05 7.93 8.84
CA TRP A 54 3.79 8.78 9.76
C TRP A 54 2.91 9.94 10.22
N PHE A 55 2.83 10.13 11.54
CA PHE A 55 2.15 11.27 12.15
C PHE A 55 3.11 11.91 13.16
N PRO A 56 3.67 13.10 12.87
CA PRO A 56 4.62 13.73 13.77
C PRO A 56 3.94 14.14 15.08
N TRP A 57 4.60 13.87 16.20
CA TRP A 57 4.12 14.24 17.54
C TRP A 57 3.80 15.73 17.70
N SER A 58 4.55 16.64 17.04
CA SER A 58 4.27 18.09 17.06
C SER A 58 2.92 18.49 16.44
N SER A 59 2.28 17.57 15.71
CA SER A 59 0.98 17.75 15.07
C SER A 59 -0.20 17.40 15.99
N ILE A 60 0.07 16.67 17.09
CA ILE A 60 -0.86 16.59 18.21
C ILE A 60 -0.78 17.94 18.91
N GLY A 61 -1.79 18.78 18.66
CA GLY A 61 -1.93 20.00 19.42
C GLY A 61 -1.94 19.68 20.91
N TYR A 62 -1.00 20.24 21.66
CA TYR A 62 -0.98 20.14 23.11
C TYR A 62 -2.16 20.95 23.67
N SER A 63 -3.33 20.33 23.75
CA SER A 63 -4.39 20.76 24.65
C SER A 63 -3.97 20.37 26.06
N ASN A 64 -3.44 21.35 26.79
CA ASN A 64 -2.99 21.21 28.16
C ASN A 64 -4.18 20.82 29.07
N SER A 65 -4.35 19.52 29.29
CA SER A 65 -5.28 18.98 30.29
C SER A 65 -4.50 18.23 31.36
N ARG A 66 -4.09 19.02 32.37
CA ARG A 66 -3.89 18.64 33.78
C ARG A 66 -3.99 17.13 34.07
N THR A 67 -2.84 16.55 34.39
CA THR A 67 -2.62 15.69 35.56
C THR A 67 -3.92 15.18 36.22
N ARG A 68 -4.49 14.08 35.72
CA ARG A 68 -5.34 13.23 36.56
C ARG A 68 -4.45 12.12 37.10
N ASN A 69 -3.92 12.40 38.29
CA ASN A 69 -3.32 11.42 39.18
C ASN A 69 -4.33 10.30 39.39
N PHE A 70 -4.01 9.10 38.92
CA PHE A 70 -4.63 7.88 39.43
C PHE A 70 -3.71 7.37 40.53
N GLU A 71 -3.97 7.87 41.74
CA GLU A 71 -3.66 7.14 42.97
C GLU A 71 -4.70 6.03 43.12
N ASN A 72 -4.23 4.78 43.19
CA ASN A 72 -4.75 3.67 43.99
C ASN A 72 -3.70 2.55 43.98
#